data_AF-A0A952IU20-F1
#
_entry.id   AF-A0A952IU20-F1
#
_cell.length_a   1.000
_cell.length_b   1.000
_cell.length_c   1.000
_cell.angle_alpha   90.00
_cell.angle_beta   90.00
_cell.angle_gamma   90.00
#
_symmetry.space_group_name_H-M   'P 1'
#
loop_
_entity.id
_entity.type
_entity.pdbx_description
1 polymer ?
#
loop_
_entity_poly.entity_id
_entity_poly.type
_entity_poly.pdbx_seq_one_letter_code
_entity_poly.pdbx_strand_id
1 'polypeptide(L)'
;MYRIVAFLCLSALAVQSHAQQQQAGNAASTDTEGTFQALVDACDDVDALVLRARIRLQLPRTTDTAAEKAQSMMEQGFATCGGGDVEGAKAQLTEALSIAEAGVAEKFVDTASESPSEIASTENAADETEVVAQDRSPWWKFW
;
A
#
# COMPACT_ATOMS: atom_id res chain seq x y z
N MET A 1 46.95 6.63 53.16
CA MET A 1 45.57 6.96 52.76
C MET A 1 45.61 7.92 51.56
N TYR A 2 45.83 7.40 50.36
CA TYR A 2 45.84 8.17 49.09
C TYR A 2 45.41 7.23 47.96
N ARG A 3 44.16 6.77 47.97
CA ARG A 3 43.58 5.95 46.88
C ARG A 3 42.08 6.18 46.69
N ILE A 4 41.59 7.41 46.89
CA ILE A 4 40.17 7.74 46.64
C ILE A 4 40.05 9.13 45.98
N VAL A 5 40.82 9.39 44.92
CA VAL A 5 40.68 10.64 44.13
C VAL A 5 40.59 10.37 42.62
N ALA A 6 40.40 9.11 42.18
CA ALA A 6 40.49 8.76 40.75
C ALA A 6 39.27 8.02 40.23
N PHE A 7 38.05 8.41 40.62
CA PHE A 7 36.82 7.83 40.05
C PHE A 7 35.66 8.83 40.01
N LEU A 8 35.90 10.04 39.47
CA LEU A 8 34.87 11.07 39.33
C LEU A 8 34.92 11.70 37.92
N CYS A 9 34.99 10.86 36.88
CA CYS A 9 35.01 11.27 35.47
C CYS A 9 34.30 10.27 34.53
N LEU A 10 33.22 9.62 34.98
CA LEU A 10 32.49 8.69 34.10
C LEU A 10 30.97 8.69 34.32
N SER A 11 30.37 9.87 34.27
CA SER A 11 28.91 10.00 34.24
C SER A 11 28.46 11.21 33.42
N ALA A 12 29.02 11.34 32.20
CA ALA A 12 28.31 12.02 31.13
C ALA A 12 27.27 11.04 30.58
N LEU A 13 26.08 11.03 31.18
CA LEU A 13 24.90 10.42 30.57
C LEU A 13 24.66 11.13 29.24
N ALA A 14 25.06 10.49 28.15
CA ALA A 14 24.54 10.78 26.83
C ALA A 14 23.05 10.43 26.87
N VAL A 15 22.21 11.43 27.07
CA VAL A 15 20.80 11.39 26.68
C VAL A 15 20.81 11.14 25.18
N GLN A 16 20.69 9.87 24.78
CA GLN A 16 20.40 9.56 23.39
C GLN A 16 18.99 10.07 23.12
N SER A 17 18.94 11.18 22.39
CA SER A 17 17.78 11.65 21.67
C SER A 17 17.21 10.48 20.87
N HIS A 18 16.13 9.88 21.35
CA HIS A 18 15.29 9.00 20.56
C HIS A 18 14.51 9.92 19.59
N ALA A 19 15.23 10.44 18.60
CA ALA A 19 14.62 11.06 17.43
C ALA A 19 13.74 9.99 16.78
N GLN A 20 12.50 10.36 16.56
CA GLN A 20 11.44 9.51 16.04
C GLN A 20 11.91 8.74 14.81
N GLN A 21 12.16 7.43 14.95
CA GLN A 21 12.10 6.52 13.81
C GLN A 21 10.64 6.42 13.40
N GLN A 22 10.20 7.32 12.52
CA GLN A 22 9.13 6.98 11.61
C GLN A 22 9.65 5.79 10.79
N GLN A 23 9.17 4.59 11.12
CA GLN A 23 9.58 3.35 10.46
C GLN A 23 8.88 3.23 9.09
N ALA A 24 9.23 4.12 8.17
CA ALA A 24 9.11 3.89 6.74
C ALA A 24 10.43 3.27 6.27
N GLY A 25 10.59 1.97 6.48
CA GLY A 25 11.82 1.25 6.10
C GLY A 25 12.12 0.09 7.04
N ASN A 26 11.52 -1.07 6.77
CA ASN A 26 12.04 -2.36 7.28
C ASN A 26 13.34 -2.71 6.52
N ALA A 27 14.06 -3.78 6.89
CA ALA A 27 15.30 -4.27 6.28
C ALA A 27 15.26 -4.49 4.74
N ALA A 28 14.09 -4.41 4.10
CA ALA A 28 13.93 -4.23 2.66
C ALA A 28 14.48 -2.87 2.13
N SER A 29 14.73 -1.90 3.02
CA SER A 29 15.25 -0.56 2.69
C SER A 29 16.78 -0.49 2.60
N THR A 30 17.51 -1.48 3.11
CA THR A 30 18.98 -1.49 3.07
C THR A 30 19.55 -1.90 1.72
N ASP A 31 18.75 -2.55 0.85
CA ASP A 31 19.13 -2.93 -0.52
C ASP A 31 17.92 -2.92 -1.46
N THR A 32 17.19 -1.80 -1.46
CA THR A 32 16.05 -1.62 -2.38
C THR A 32 16.50 -1.63 -3.84
N GLU A 33 17.71 -1.14 -4.10
CA GLU A 33 18.32 -1.13 -5.44
C GLU A 33 18.62 -2.55 -5.92
N GLY A 34 19.26 -3.40 -5.12
CA GLY A 34 19.51 -4.80 -5.49
C GLY A 34 18.24 -5.61 -5.66
N THR A 35 17.19 -5.32 -4.88
CA THR A 35 15.87 -5.95 -5.03
C THR A 35 15.18 -5.52 -6.32
N PHE A 36 15.31 -4.25 -6.71
CA PHE A 36 14.77 -3.75 -7.97
C PHE A 36 15.56 -4.30 -9.16
N GLN A 37 16.90 -4.29 -9.09
CA GLN A 37 17.77 -4.82 -10.12
C GLN A 37 17.54 -6.31 -10.35
N ALA A 38 17.40 -7.12 -9.30
CA ALA A 38 17.06 -8.55 -9.44
C ALA A 38 15.72 -8.77 -10.16
N LEU A 39 14.80 -7.81 -10.05
CA LEU A 39 13.51 -7.88 -10.73
C LEU A 39 13.58 -7.46 -12.20
N VAL A 40 14.40 -6.45 -12.50
CA VAL A 40 14.72 -6.01 -13.86
C VAL A 40 15.52 -7.09 -14.59
N ASP A 41 16.54 -7.65 -13.94
CA ASP A 41 17.34 -8.77 -14.47
C ASP A 41 16.48 -10.01 -14.75
N ALA A 42 15.41 -10.22 -13.96
CA ALA A 42 14.46 -11.30 -14.19
C ALA A 42 13.48 -11.00 -15.33
N CYS A 43 13.20 -9.74 -15.67
CA CYS A 43 12.27 -9.36 -16.72
C CYS A 43 12.47 -7.88 -17.08
N ASP A 44 13.38 -7.59 -18.02
CA ASP A 44 13.66 -6.22 -18.48
C ASP A 44 12.66 -5.78 -19.56
N ASP A 45 11.37 -5.95 -19.27
CA ASP A 45 10.28 -5.48 -20.11
C ASP A 45 9.41 -4.50 -19.31
N VAL A 46 9.35 -3.26 -19.80
CA VAL A 46 8.67 -2.17 -19.10
C VAL A 46 7.17 -2.44 -18.95
N ASP A 47 6.53 -3.06 -19.95
CA ASP A 47 5.10 -3.35 -19.89
C ASP A 47 4.80 -4.41 -18.82
N ALA A 48 5.62 -5.45 -18.72
CA ALA A 48 5.53 -6.44 -17.64
C ALA A 48 5.71 -5.80 -16.24
N LEU A 49 6.67 -4.89 -16.08
CA LEU A 49 6.88 -4.13 -14.84
C LEU A 49 5.67 -3.24 -14.49
N VAL A 50 5.07 -2.58 -15.48
CA VAL A 50 3.85 -1.79 -15.30
C VAL A 50 2.67 -2.67 -14.89
N LEU A 51 2.50 -3.84 -15.53
CA LEU A 51 1.46 -4.80 -15.17
C LEU A 51 1.61 -5.27 -13.71
N ARG A 52 2.83 -5.56 -13.26
CA ARG A 52 3.11 -5.89 -11.84
C ARG A 52 2.65 -4.81 -10.89
N ALA A 53 2.97 -3.54 -11.20
CA ALA A 53 2.58 -2.41 -10.36
C ALA A 53 1.05 -2.29 -10.27
N ARG A 54 0.35 -2.48 -11.40
CA ARG A 54 -1.12 -2.46 -11.45
C ARG A 54 -1.72 -3.60 -10.65
N ILE A 55 -1.24 -4.83 -10.80
CA ILE A 55 -1.72 -5.99 -10.02
C ILE A 55 -1.58 -5.69 -8.53
N ARG A 56 -0.39 -5.27 -8.07
CA ARG A 56 -0.11 -4.95 -6.67
C ARG A 56 -1.00 -3.85 -6.11
N LEU A 57 -1.41 -2.89 -6.93
CA LEU A 57 -2.36 -1.85 -6.54
C LEU A 57 -3.75 -2.41 -6.25
N GLN A 58 -4.16 -3.48 -6.94
CA GLN A 58 -5.48 -4.10 -6.77
C GLN A 58 -5.51 -5.17 -5.68
N LEU A 59 -4.41 -5.86 -5.39
CA LEU A 59 -4.34 -6.92 -4.36
C LEU A 59 -4.98 -6.55 -3.00
N PRO A 60 -4.73 -5.36 -2.40
CA PRO A 60 -5.36 -5.04 -1.11
C PRO A 60 -6.86 -4.67 -1.23
N ARG A 61 -7.37 -4.47 -2.44
CA ARG A 61 -8.73 -3.98 -2.73
C ARG A 61 -9.68 -5.08 -3.20
N THR A 62 -9.14 -6.22 -3.63
CA THR A 62 -9.91 -7.36 -4.13
C THR A 62 -10.36 -8.32 -3.00
N THR A 63 -11.16 -9.32 -3.32
CA THR A 63 -11.44 -10.47 -2.43
C THR A 63 -10.17 -11.28 -2.17
N ASP A 64 -10.08 -11.94 -1.01
CA ASP A 64 -8.89 -12.70 -0.61
C ASP A 64 -8.54 -13.80 -1.62
N THR A 65 -9.54 -14.53 -2.12
CA THR A 65 -9.37 -15.56 -3.15
C THR A 65 -8.80 -15.01 -4.45
N ALA A 66 -9.30 -13.85 -4.90
CA ALA A 66 -8.78 -13.21 -6.10
C ALA A 66 -7.37 -12.63 -5.86
N ALA A 67 -7.05 -12.13 -4.66
CA ALA A 67 -5.72 -11.68 -4.30
C ALA A 67 -4.69 -12.82 -4.38
N GLU A 68 -4.99 -13.96 -3.76
CA GLU A 68 -4.12 -15.14 -3.77
C GLU A 68 -3.87 -15.64 -5.21
N LYS A 69 -4.94 -15.75 -6.01
CA LYS A 69 -4.83 -16.21 -7.40
C LYS A 69 -4.04 -15.23 -8.26
N ALA A 70 -4.34 -13.94 -8.18
CA ALA A 70 -3.64 -12.91 -8.95
C ALA A 70 -2.17 -12.80 -8.54
N GLN A 71 -1.85 -12.93 -7.24
CA GLN A 71 -0.46 -12.96 -6.77
C GLN A 71 0.30 -14.15 -7.33
N SER A 72 -0.26 -15.36 -7.26
CA SER A 72 0.37 -16.55 -7.80
C SER A 72 0.61 -16.45 -9.31
N MET A 73 -0.37 -15.95 -10.07
CA MET A 73 -0.22 -15.75 -11.51
C MET A 73 0.79 -14.66 -11.86
N MET A 74 0.88 -13.61 -11.03
CA MET A 74 1.90 -12.58 -11.18
C MET A 74 3.31 -13.18 -11.04
N GLU A 75 3.54 -13.99 -10.01
CA GLU A 75 4.84 -14.67 -9.79
C GLU A 75 5.19 -15.61 -10.95
N GLN A 76 4.21 -16.37 -11.45
CA GLN A 76 4.39 -17.22 -12.64
C GLN A 76 4.71 -16.41 -13.90
N GLY A 77 4.03 -15.28 -14.13
CA GLY A 77 4.31 -14.36 -15.24
C GLY A 77 5.76 -13.86 -15.24
N PHE A 78 6.29 -13.48 -14.07
CA PHE A 78 7.68 -13.06 -13.96
C PHE A 78 8.68 -14.21 -14.15
N ALA A 79 8.35 -15.43 -13.72
CA ALA A 79 9.15 -16.61 -14.01
C ALA A 79 9.19 -16.93 -15.51
N THR A 80 8.05 -16.80 -16.21
CA THR A 80 7.95 -16.96 -17.67
C THR A 80 8.79 -15.91 -18.39
N CYS A 81 8.74 -14.66 -17.93
CA CYS A 81 9.56 -13.59 -18.50
C CYS A 81 11.06 -13.85 -18.35
N GLY A 82 11.50 -14.30 -17.17
CA GLY A 82 12.90 -14.68 -16.92
C GLY A 82 13.37 -15.91 -17.70
N GLY A 83 12.43 -16.72 -18.19
CA GLY A 83 12.68 -17.79 -19.16
C GLY A 83 12.86 -17.32 -20.61
N GLY A 84 12.68 -16.03 -20.89
CA GLY A 84 12.80 -15.41 -22.21
C GLY A 84 11.48 -15.30 -23.00
N ASP A 85 10.35 -15.76 -22.45
CA ASP A 85 9.04 -15.61 -23.09
C ASP A 85 8.30 -14.38 -22.56
N VAL A 86 8.70 -13.22 -23.08
CA VAL A 86 8.15 -11.92 -22.65
C VAL A 86 6.67 -11.76 -23.05
N GLU A 87 6.27 -12.23 -24.24
CA GLU A 87 4.88 -12.14 -24.68
C GLU A 87 3.95 -13.05 -23.87
N GLY A 88 4.38 -14.29 -23.60
CA GLY A 88 3.67 -15.21 -22.71
C GLY A 88 3.52 -14.65 -21.30
N ALA A 89 4.58 -14.02 -20.77
CA ALA A 89 4.54 -13.34 -19.49
C ALA A 89 3.52 -12.19 -19.46
N LYS A 90 3.50 -11.32 -20.48
CA LYS A 90 2.53 -10.22 -20.56
C LYS A 90 1.08 -10.72 -20.62
N ALA A 91 0.83 -11.82 -21.33
CA ALA A 91 -0.49 -12.44 -21.35
C ALA A 91 -0.93 -12.93 -19.96
N GLN A 92 -0.04 -13.66 -19.26
CA GLN A 92 -0.30 -14.14 -17.90
C GLN A 92 -0.52 -12.98 -16.90
N LEU A 93 0.30 -11.93 -17.00
CA LEU A 93 0.18 -10.75 -16.15
C LEU A 93 -1.11 -9.96 -16.43
N THR A 94 -1.55 -9.90 -17.68
CA THR A 94 -2.83 -9.28 -18.04
C THR A 94 -4.01 -10.06 -17.47
N GLU A 95 -3.97 -11.39 -17.53
CA GLU A 95 -4.99 -12.24 -16.92
C GLU A 95 -5.01 -12.08 -15.38
N ALA A 96 -3.83 -12.05 -14.75
CA ALA A 96 -3.71 -11.80 -13.31
C ALA A 96 -4.35 -10.46 -12.89
N LEU A 97 -4.11 -9.39 -13.68
CA LEU A 97 -4.74 -8.10 -13.45
C LEU A 97 -6.26 -8.18 -13.57
N SER A 98 -6.77 -8.84 -14.61
CA SER A 98 -8.22 -9.01 -14.80
C SER A 98 -8.89 -9.75 -13.65
N ILE A 99 -8.22 -10.77 -13.07
CA ILE A 99 -8.73 -11.49 -11.89
C ILE A 99 -8.81 -10.57 -10.69
N ALA A 100 -7.75 -9.78 -10.42
CA ALA A 100 -7.75 -8.84 -9.32
C ALA A 100 -8.83 -7.77 -9.48
N GLU A 101 -9.02 -7.22 -10.69
CA GLU A 101 -10.07 -6.23 -10.97
C GLU A 101 -11.48 -6.80 -10.83
N ALA A 102 -11.70 -8.05 -11.25
CA ALA A 102 -12.98 -8.73 -11.06
C ALA A 102 -13.31 -8.92 -9.57
N GLY A 103 -12.33 -9.32 -8.76
CA GLY A 103 -12.55 -9.48 -7.32
C GLY A 103 -12.67 -8.14 -6.57
N VAL A 104 -12.12 -7.04 -7.09
CA VAL A 104 -12.45 -5.68 -6.59
C VAL A 104 -13.94 -5.42 -6.79
N ALA A 105 -14.46 -5.67 -7.99
CA ALA A 105 -15.88 -5.46 -8.29
C ALA A 105 -16.80 -6.31 -7.40
N GLU A 106 -16.45 -7.60 -7.20
CA GLU A 106 -17.16 -8.50 -6.30
C GLU A 106 -17.20 -7.98 -4.85
N LYS A 107 -16.05 -7.59 -4.30
CA LYS A 107 -15.95 -7.08 -2.92
C LYS A 107 -16.82 -5.83 -2.70
N PHE A 108 -16.92 -4.95 -3.70
CA PHE A 108 -17.80 -3.78 -3.63
C PHE A 108 -19.28 -4.15 -3.64
N VAL A 109 -19.69 -5.17 -4.39
CA VAL A 109 -21.08 -5.67 -4.41
C VAL A 109 -21.45 -6.26 -3.05
N ASP A 110 -20.57 -7.06 -2.45
CA ASP A 110 -20.81 -7.64 -1.11
C ASP A 110 -20.93 -6.55 -0.04
N THR A 111 -20.01 -5.57 -0.06
CA THR A 111 -20.05 -4.42 0.87
C THR A 111 -21.32 -3.58 0.71
N ALA A 112 -21.80 -3.41 -0.52
CA ALA A 112 -23.06 -2.69 -0.79
C ALA A 112 -24.29 -3.47 -0.34
N SER A 113 -24.26 -4.81 -0.41
CA SER A 113 -25.35 -5.67 0.04
C SER A 113 -25.45 -5.78 1.56
N GLU A 114 -24.36 -5.51 2.29
CA GLU A 114 -24.30 -5.54 3.76
C GLU A 114 -24.69 -4.20 4.42
N SER A 115 -25.03 -3.15 3.65
CA SER A 115 -25.52 -1.87 4.21
C SER A 115 -27.04 -1.70 4.06
N PRO A 116 -27.83 -1.84 5.14
CA PRO A 116 -29.16 -1.25 5.19
C PRO A 116 -29.04 0.29 5.27
N SER A 117 -29.43 0.96 4.19
CA SER A 117 -30.07 2.29 4.14
C SER A 117 -29.89 3.22 5.35
N GLU A 118 -29.08 4.28 5.17
CA GLU A 118 -29.38 5.62 5.71
C GLU A 118 -29.13 6.71 4.64
N ILE A 119 -29.60 6.51 3.41
CA ILE A 119 -29.94 7.65 2.54
C ILE A 119 -31.22 7.30 1.77
N ALA A 120 -32.31 7.13 2.52
CA ALA A 120 -33.65 7.20 1.96
C ALA A 120 -34.17 8.63 2.13
N SER A 121 -34.14 9.35 1.01
CA SER A 121 -35.12 10.37 0.60
C SER A 121 -35.39 11.56 1.52
N THR A 122 -34.98 12.75 1.07
CA THR A 122 -35.96 13.83 0.93
C THR A 122 -35.76 14.52 -0.41
N GLU A 123 -36.69 14.22 -1.30
CA GLU A 123 -36.94 14.92 -2.56
C GLU A 123 -37.39 16.37 -2.27
N ASN A 124 -37.12 17.26 -3.21
CA ASN A 124 -37.43 18.69 -3.18
C ASN A 124 -38.83 19.05 -2.62
N ALA A 125 -38.85 19.92 -1.62
CA ALA A 125 -39.87 20.94 -1.47
C ALA A 125 -39.17 22.27 -1.13
N ALA A 126 -39.40 23.27 -1.96
CA ALA A 126 -38.91 24.62 -1.74
C ALA A 126 -39.44 25.19 -0.42
N ASP A 127 -38.55 25.67 0.44
CA ASP A 127 -38.80 26.85 1.26
C ASP A 127 -37.45 27.43 1.73
N GLU A 128 -37.26 28.73 1.52
CA GLU A 128 -36.09 29.46 1.99
C GLU A 128 -36.16 29.60 3.51
N THR A 129 -35.22 29.04 4.27
CA THR A 129 -34.75 29.67 5.54
C THR A 129 -33.52 28.96 6.15
N GLU A 130 -32.53 29.80 6.47
CA GLU A 130 -31.45 29.64 7.45
C GLU A 130 -30.52 28.41 7.41
N VAL A 131 -29.32 28.65 6.87
CA VAL A 131 -28.11 27.86 7.09
C VAL A 131 -27.74 27.93 8.57
N VAL A 132 -28.15 26.94 9.37
CA VAL A 132 -27.54 26.67 10.68
C VAL A 132 -26.20 25.99 10.42
N ALA A 133 -25.14 26.80 10.31
CA ALA A 133 -23.77 26.35 10.21
C ALA A 133 -23.39 25.56 11.48
N GLN A 134 -23.41 24.22 11.38
CA GLN A 134 -22.68 23.40 12.34
C GLN A 134 -21.19 23.70 12.18
N ASP A 135 -20.62 24.27 13.24
CA ASP A 135 -19.20 24.54 13.46
C ASP A 135 -18.37 23.25 13.37
N ARG A 136 -18.09 22.82 12.14
CA ARG A 136 -17.02 21.87 11.84
C ARG A 136 -15.87 22.68 11.32
N SER A 137 -15.04 23.14 12.26
CA SER A 137 -13.79 23.83 11.96
C SER A 137 -13.01 23.06 10.89
N PRO A 138 -12.68 23.70 9.76
CA PRO A 138 -12.14 22.97 8.65
C PRO A 138 -10.67 22.63 8.84
N TRP A 139 -10.31 21.41 8.45
CA TRP A 139 -9.01 20.77 8.63
C TRP A 139 -7.82 21.55 8.04
N TRP A 140 -8.07 22.49 7.12
CA TRP A 140 -7.06 23.36 6.52
C TRP A 140 -6.57 24.53 7.38
N LYS A 141 -7.14 24.72 8.57
CA LYS A 141 -6.71 25.79 9.48
C LYS A 141 -5.59 25.37 10.46
N PHE A 142 -5.13 24.12 10.38
CA PHE A 142 -4.11 23.57 11.29
C PHE A 142 -2.73 23.40 10.63
N TRP A 143 -2.47 24.05 9.50
CA TRP A 143 -1.15 24.14 8.85
C TRP A 143 -0.67 25.58 8.71
#